data_AF-A0A8H5AQK1-F1
#
_entry.id   AF-A0A8H5AQK1-F1
#
_cell.length_a   1.000
_cell.length_b   1.000
_cell.length_c   1.000
_cell.angle_alpha   90.00
_cell.angle_beta   90.00
_cell.angle_gamma   90.00
#
_symmetry.space_group_name_H-M   'P 1'
#
loop_
_entity.id
_entity.type
_entity.pdbx_description
1 polymer ?
#
loop_
_entity_poly.entity_id
_entity_poly.type
_entity_poly.pdbx_seq_one_letter_code
_entity_poly.pdbx_strand_id
1 'polypeptide(L)'
;MGAEDHSVEKHIARQKLDELSSKFISSTSRQGFTERFEYVAKNFLLPALAYAEASFERKPILTLFTGIFFILGAIPFFTYAIVCGTALAGYCFVALASLLVASLATLIPLSTILLAVLAGAGLASAFVTAMLVSAFLFIRLAILVRQDGKDGAAEWLSDVKEYITGVFATLPYLSKSAEKRSSTPSPQPDAYRETSALKPEHPTENVYTVSPTLSAPVVEGTAY
;
A
#
# COMPACT_ATOMS: atom_id res chain seq x y z
N MET A 1 19.97 25.71 3.39
CA MET A 1 18.79 26.16 4.15
C MET A 1 17.55 25.32 3.82
N GLY A 2 17.68 24.00 3.60
CA GLY A 2 16.58 23.12 3.15
C GLY A 2 16.57 21.73 3.79
N ALA A 3 17.28 21.55 4.90
CA ALA A 3 17.34 20.27 5.62
C ALA A 3 16.27 20.16 6.73
N GLU A 4 15.66 21.28 7.13
CA GLU A 4 14.72 21.30 8.26
C GLU A 4 13.30 20.89 7.85
N ASP A 5 12.90 21.13 6.60
CA ASP A 5 11.54 20.86 6.13
C ASP A 5 11.23 19.35 6.06
N HIS A 6 12.22 18.53 5.72
CA HIS A 6 12.06 17.07 5.67
C HIS A 6 11.89 16.41 7.05
N SER A 7 12.26 17.09 8.13
CA SER A 7 12.07 16.58 9.49
C SER A 7 10.59 16.64 9.89
N VAL A 8 9.92 17.74 9.55
CA VAL A 8 8.52 18.00 9.92
C VAL A 8 7.58 17.00 9.26
N GLU A 9 7.77 16.72 7.97
CA GLU A 9 6.93 15.77 7.23
C GLU A 9 7.02 14.34 7.79
N LYS A 10 8.22 13.91 8.21
CA LYS A 10 8.41 12.60 8.84
C LYS A 10 7.72 12.49 10.20
N HIS A 11 7.70 13.58 10.98
CA HIS A 11 7.00 13.60 12.27
C HIS A 11 5.48 13.51 12.09
N ILE A 12 4.92 14.19 11.09
CA ILE A 12 3.48 14.12 10.78
C ILE A 12 3.08 12.72 10.30
N ALA A 13 3.88 12.10 9.43
CA ALA A 13 3.61 10.75 8.94
C ALA A 13 3.62 9.72 10.07
N ARG A 14 4.55 9.83 11.02
CA ARG A 14 4.61 8.95 12.21
C ARG A 14 3.40 9.15 13.12
N GLN A 15 3.03 10.39 13.43
CA GLN A 15 1.84 10.66 14.25
C GLN A 15 0.56 10.08 13.63
N LYS A 16 0.38 10.19 12.31
CA LYS A 16 -0.78 9.58 11.64
C LYS A 16 -0.79 8.05 11.73
N LEU A 17 0.38 7.43 11.66
CA LEU A 17 0.53 5.98 11.76
C LEU A 17 0.24 5.49 13.19
N ASP A 18 0.66 6.25 14.19
CA ASP A 18 0.35 6.00 15.60
C ASP A 18 -1.15 6.19 15.90
N GLU A 19 -1.79 7.20 15.29
CA GLU A 19 -3.24 7.40 15.44
C GLU A 19 -4.05 6.28 14.77
N LEU A 20 -3.63 5.83 13.57
CA LEU A 20 -4.26 4.71 12.87
C LEU A 20 -4.06 3.38 13.61
N SER A 21 -2.87 3.13 14.15
CA SER A 21 -2.59 1.93 14.92
C SER A 21 -3.36 1.93 16.25
N SER A 22 -3.44 3.07 16.93
CA SER A 22 -4.27 3.29 18.11
C SER A 22 -5.75 2.99 17.83
N LYS A 23 -6.28 3.48 16.71
CA LYS A 23 -7.66 3.16 16.28
C LYS A 23 -7.83 1.68 15.93
N PHE A 24 -6.83 1.02 15.35
CA PHE A 24 -6.88 -0.42 15.11
C PHE A 24 -6.87 -1.22 16.41
N ILE A 25 -6.01 -0.88 17.37
CA ILE A 25 -5.93 -1.53 18.69
C ILE A 25 -7.21 -1.26 19.48
N SER A 26 -7.77 -0.05 19.40
CA SER A 26 -9.04 0.31 20.01
C SER A 26 -10.23 -0.42 19.35
N SER A 27 -10.23 -0.56 18.02
CA SER A 27 -11.28 -1.29 17.29
C SER A 27 -11.19 -2.81 17.46
N THR A 28 -9.99 -3.32 17.76
CA THR A 28 -9.78 -4.72 18.16
C THR A 28 -9.85 -4.92 19.68
N SER A 29 -10.20 -3.88 20.45
CA SER A 29 -10.46 -4.03 21.88
C SER A 29 -11.65 -4.96 22.07
N ARG A 30 -11.33 -6.21 22.41
CA ARG A 30 -12.26 -7.29 22.69
C ARG A 30 -13.26 -6.95 23.81
N GLN A 31 -13.07 -5.84 24.52
CA GLN A 31 -13.89 -5.37 25.63
C GLN A 31 -15.37 -5.23 25.25
N GLY A 32 -15.68 -4.66 24.08
CA GLY A 32 -17.07 -4.52 23.63
C GLY A 32 -17.76 -5.85 23.30
N PHE A 33 -17.01 -6.85 22.83
CA PHE A 33 -17.54 -8.19 22.59
C PHE A 33 -17.70 -8.97 23.89
N THR A 34 -16.76 -8.84 24.83
CA THR A 34 -16.86 -9.51 26.12
C THR A 34 -18.02 -9.00 26.95
N GLU A 35 -18.28 -7.69 26.97
CA GLU A 35 -19.43 -7.14 27.71
C GLU A 35 -20.78 -7.63 27.15
N ARG A 36 -20.91 -7.66 25.82
CA ARG A 36 -22.12 -8.20 25.16
C ARG A 36 -22.27 -9.69 25.37
N PHE A 37 -21.16 -10.44 25.30
CA PHE A 37 -21.18 -11.87 25.57
C PHE A 37 -21.52 -12.15 27.03
N GLU A 38 -20.99 -11.36 27.97
CA GLU A 38 -21.28 -11.46 29.40
C GLU A 38 -22.76 -11.16 29.68
N TYR A 39 -23.32 -10.14 29.03
CA TYR A 39 -24.75 -9.86 29.10
C TYR A 39 -25.59 -11.04 28.60
N VAL A 40 -25.26 -11.60 27.43
CA VAL A 40 -25.99 -12.75 26.87
C VAL A 40 -25.80 -14.00 27.74
N ALA A 41 -24.59 -14.26 28.20
CA ALA A 41 -24.28 -15.38 29.07
C ALA A 41 -25.06 -15.29 30.38
N LYS A 42 -25.11 -14.10 30.99
CA LYS A 42 -25.82 -13.88 32.26
C LYS A 42 -27.34 -13.95 32.11
N ASN A 43 -27.88 -13.44 31.01
CA ASN A 43 -29.34 -13.36 30.84
C ASN A 43 -29.96 -14.59 30.17
N PHE A 44 -29.20 -15.39 29.43
CA PHE A 44 -29.73 -16.56 28.72
C PHE A 44 -29.07 -17.86 29.16
N LEU A 45 -27.73 -17.87 29.28
CA LEU A 45 -26.99 -19.10 29.54
C LEU A 45 -27.12 -19.56 30.99
N LEU A 46 -26.93 -18.64 31.93
CA LEU A 46 -27.07 -18.88 33.37
C LEU A 46 -28.48 -19.39 33.76
N PRO A 47 -29.59 -18.74 33.34
CA PRO A 47 -30.91 -19.25 33.66
C PRO A 47 -31.21 -20.57 32.96
N ALA A 48 -30.79 -20.76 31.69
CA ALA A 48 -30.99 -22.04 31.00
C ALA A 48 -30.26 -23.19 31.71
N LEU A 49 -29.07 -22.94 32.23
CA LEU A 49 -28.29 -23.95 32.98
C LEU A 49 -28.95 -24.28 34.32
N ALA A 50 -29.43 -23.27 35.06
CA ALA A 50 -30.21 -23.50 36.29
C ALA A 50 -31.51 -24.28 36.03
N TYR A 51 -32.20 -24.01 34.91
CA TYR A 51 -33.38 -24.77 34.50
C TYR A 51 -33.04 -26.22 34.11
N ALA A 52 -31.90 -26.43 33.44
CA ALA A 52 -31.44 -27.76 33.09
C ALA A 52 -31.15 -28.58 34.35
N GLU A 53 -30.42 -28.02 35.32
CA GLU A 53 -30.09 -28.66 36.60
C GLU A 53 -31.37 -29.06 37.36
N ALA A 54 -32.31 -28.11 37.53
CA ALA A 54 -33.60 -28.39 38.17
C ALA A 54 -34.44 -29.46 37.43
N SER A 55 -34.31 -29.56 36.10
CA SER A 55 -35.00 -30.57 35.30
C SER A 55 -34.38 -31.97 35.45
N PHE A 56 -33.07 -32.04 35.68
CA PHE A 56 -32.39 -33.31 35.97
C PHE A 56 -32.78 -33.88 37.33
N GLU A 57 -32.95 -33.04 38.36
CA GLU A 57 -33.38 -33.49 39.69
C GLU A 57 -34.80 -34.09 39.68
N ARG A 58 -35.71 -33.49 38.89
CA ARG A 58 -37.10 -33.97 38.84
C ARG A 58 -37.29 -35.22 37.99
N LYS A 59 -36.71 -35.26 36.78
CA LYS A 59 -36.96 -36.31 35.78
C LYS A 59 -35.72 -36.58 34.92
N PRO A 60 -34.68 -37.26 35.45
CA PRO A 60 -33.39 -37.36 34.79
C PRO A 60 -33.45 -38.08 33.43
N ILE A 61 -34.27 -39.13 33.31
CA ILE A 61 -34.37 -39.95 32.09
C ILE A 61 -34.96 -39.16 30.92
N LEU A 62 -36.02 -38.40 31.17
CA LEU A 62 -36.70 -37.62 30.12
C LEU A 62 -35.81 -36.48 29.65
N THR A 63 -35.17 -35.76 30.58
CA THR A 63 -34.24 -34.66 30.28
C THR A 63 -33.07 -35.13 29.43
N LEU A 64 -32.51 -36.31 29.72
CA LEU A 64 -31.40 -36.88 28.97
C LEU A 64 -31.82 -37.27 27.54
N PHE A 65 -33.00 -37.88 27.37
CA PHE A 65 -33.54 -38.21 26.04
C PHE A 65 -33.79 -36.95 25.20
N THR A 66 -34.39 -35.91 25.78
CA THR A 66 -34.59 -34.62 25.09
C THR A 66 -33.26 -33.94 24.75
N GLY A 67 -32.26 -34.03 25.62
CA GLY A 67 -30.92 -33.48 25.35
C GLY A 67 -30.24 -34.17 24.17
N ILE A 68 -30.27 -35.51 24.12
CA ILE A 68 -29.74 -36.27 22.99
C ILE A 68 -30.48 -35.92 21.70
N PHE A 69 -31.82 -35.89 21.71
CA PHE A 69 -32.61 -35.54 20.53
C PHE A 69 -32.33 -34.11 20.06
N PHE A 70 -32.15 -33.17 20.98
CA PHE A 70 -31.76 -31.80 20.68
C PHE A 70 -30.37 -31.72 20.04
N ILE A 71 -29.37 -32.41 20.59
CA ILE A 71 -28.02 -32.45 20.03
C ILE A 71 -28.04 -33.09 18.63
N LEU A 72 -28.74 -34.21 18.45
CA LEU A 72 -28.89 -34.85 17.14
C LEU A 72 -29.61 -33.94 16.14
N GLY A 73 -30.61 -33.17 16.58
CA GLY A 73 -31.31 -32.19 15.75
C GLY A 73 -30.48 -30.94 15.43
N ALA A 74 -29.52 -30.58 16.28
CA ALA A 74 -28.63 -29.44 16.05
C ALA A 74 -27.54 -29.72 15.00
N ILE A 75 -27.06 -30.97 14.89
CA ILE A 75 -26.05 -31.38 13.90
C ILE A 75 -26.41 -30.92 12.47
N PRO A 76 -27.58 -31.26 11.90
CA PRO A 76 -27.91 -30.86 10.52
C PRO A 76 -28.00 -29.34 10.37
N PHE A 77 -28.43 -28.62 11.41
CA PHE A 77 -28.46 -27.15 11.39
C PHE A 77 -27.06 -26.56 11.29
N PHE A 78 -26.12 -27.04 12.11
CA PHE A 78 -24.72 -26.59 12.05
C PHE A 78 -24.04 -26.98 10.74
N THR A 79 -24.25 -28.20 10.25
CA THR A 79 -23.72 -28.61 8.94
C THR A 79 -24.25 -27.71 7.82
N TYR A 80 -25.55 -27.41 7.81
CA TYR A 80 -26.14 -26.49 6.84
C TYR A 80 -25.54 -25.08 6.95
N ALA A 81 -25.41 -24.54 8.17
CA ALA A 81 -24.83 -23.22 8.40
C ALA A 81 -23.37 -23.13 7.91
N ILE A 82 -22.57 -24.17 8.16
CA ILE A 82 -21.17 -24.23 7.70
C ILE A 82 -21.11 -24.33 6.17
N VAL A 83 -21.92 -25.20 5.56
CA VAL A 83 -21.95 -25.35 4.10
C VAL A 83 -22.41 -24.07 3.42
N CYS A 84 -23.46 -23.41 3.92
CA CYS A 84 -23.90 -22.12 3.39
C CYS A 84 -22.85 -21.02 3.59
N GLY A 85 -22.22 -20.96 4.77
CA GLY A 85 -21.17 -19.98 5.05
C GLY A 85 -19.94 -20.15 4.15
N THR A 86 -19.49 -21.39 3.96
CA THR A 86 -18.38 -21.70 3.05
C THR A 86 -18.73 -21.46 1.59
N ALA A 87 -19.95 -21.79 1.15
CA ALA A 87 -20.42 -21.46 -0.19
C ALA A 87 -20.43 -19.95 -0.43
N LEU A 88 -20.97 -19.17 0.51
CA LEU A 88 -20.98 -17.71 0.42
C LEU A 88 -19.56 -17.13 0.37
N ALA A 89 -18.66 -17.60 1.23
CA ALA A 89 -17.25 -17.21 1.20
C ALA A 89 -16.59 -17.55 -0.15
N GLY A 90 -16.89 -18.72 -0.71
CA GLY A 90 -16.44 -19.13 -2.04
C GLY A 90 -16.93 -18.19 -3.14
N TYR A 91 -18.22 -17.82 -3.13
CA TYR A 91 -18.76 -16.84 -4.08
C TYR A 91 -18.10 -15.47 -3.95
N CYS A 92 -17.86 -14.99 -2.73
CA CYS A 92 -17.14 -13.74 -2.50
C CYS A 92 -15.70 -13.80 -3.04
N PHE A 93 -15.00 -14.93 -2.81
CA PHE A 93 -13.65 -15.12 -3.33
C PHE A 93 -13.62 -15.13 -4.86
N VAL A 94 -14.54 -15.84 -5.51
CA VAL A 94 -14.66 -15.87 -6.97
C VAL A 94 -14.99 -14.48 -7.52
N ALA A 95 -15.89 -13.73 -6.88
CA ALA A 95 -16.21 -12.37 -7.28
C ALA A 95 -14.98 -11.45 -7.20
N LEU A 96 -14.22 -11.51 -6.10
CA LEU A 96 -12.98 -10.74 -5.95
C LEU A 96 -11.92 -11.14 -6.98
N ALA A 97 -11.73 -12.45 -7.21
CA ALA A 97 -10.80 -12.94 -8.22
C ALA A 97 -11.20 -12.46 -9.63
N SER A 98 -12.49 -12.52 -9.97
CA SER A 98 -13.00 -12.04 -11.26
C SER A 98 -12.81 -10.53 -11.43
N LEU A 99 -13.00 -9.74 -10.36
CA LEU A 99 -12.76 -8.30 -10.36
C LEU A 99 -11.29 -7.98 -10.59
N LEU A 100 -10.38 -8.72 -9.94
CA LEU A 100 -8.93 -8.56 -10.15
C LEU A 100 -8.53 -8.89 -11.60
N VAL A 101 -9.03 -10.01 -12.14
CA VAL A 101 -8.77 -10.40 -13.53
C VAL A 101 -9.30 -9.35 -14.50
N ALA A 102 -10.53 -8.86 -14.30
CA ALA A 102 -11.11 -7.80 -15.11
C ALA A 102 -10.27 -6.50 -15.04
N SER A 103 -9.84 -6.11 -13.84
CA SER A 103 -8.97 -4.94 -13.63
C SER A 103 -7.65 -5.09 -14.41
N LEU A 104 -6.95 -6.22 -14.26
CA LEU A 104 -5.72 -6.50 -15.00
C LEU A 104 -5.93 -6.49 -16.51
N ALA A 105 -7.03 -7.10 -16.98
CA ALA A 105 -7.38 -7.14 -18.39
C ALA A 105 -7.61 -5.75 -18.99
N THR A 106 -8.07 -4.77 -18.21
CA THR A 106 -8.20 -3.37 -18.66
C THR A 106 -6.89 -2.58 -18.56
N LEU A 107 -6.05 -2.89 -17.58
CA LEU A 107 -4.82 -2.16 -17.33
C LEU A 107 -3.73 -2.44 -18.37
N ILE A 108 -3.60 -3.71 -18.80
CA ILE A 108 -2.63 -4.13 -19.83
C ILE A 108 -2.81 -3.37 -21.17
N PRO A 109 -4.00 -3.33 -21.80
CA PRO A 109 -4.17 -2.63 -23.06
C PRO A 109 -4.01 -1.12 -22.90
N LEU A 110 -4.48 -0.52 -21.80
CA LEU A 110 -4.30 0.91 -21.55
C LEU A 110 -2.83 1.27 -21.39
N SER A 111 -2.06 0.48 -20.65
CA SER A 111 -0.61 0.62 -20.54
C SER A 111 0.09 0.46 -21.89
N THR A 112 -0.34 -0.52 -22.70
CA THR A 112 0.21 -0.74 -24.04
C THR A 112 -0.07 0.44 -24.98
N ILE A 113 -1.28 0.97 -24.96
CA ILE A 113 -1.67 2.16 -25.74
C ILE A 113 -0.83 3.36 -25.29
N LEU A 114 -0.69 3.57 -23.98
CA LEU A 114 0.12 4.66 -23.43
C LEU A 114 1.58 4.55 -23.88
N LEU A 115 2.16 3.35 -23.82
CA LEU A 115 3.53 3.09 -24.25
C LEU A 115 3.69 3.32 -25.76
N ALA A 116 2.72 2.90 -26.57
CA ALA A 116 2.72 3.13 -28.01
C ALA A 116 2.64 4.62 -28.35
N VAL A 117 1.78 5.38 -27.67
CA VAL A 117 1.68 6.84 -27.83
C VAL A 117 2.97 7.53 -27.41
N LEU A 118 3.57 7.12 -26.29
CA LEU A 118 4.81 7.71 -25.80
C LEU A 118 6.00 7.40 -26.73
N ALA A 119 6.08 6.17 -27.24
CA ALA A 119 7.06 5.79 -28.25
C ALA A 119 6.87 6.57 -29.56
N GLY A 120 5.62 6.70 -30.02
CA GLY A 120 5.27 7.49 -31.21
C GLY A 120 5.64 8.97 -31.06
N ALA A 121 5.31 9.58 -29.92
CA ALA A 121 5.67 10.96 -29.61
C ALA A 121 7.20 11.14 -29.49
N GLY A 122 7.90 10.18 -28.90
CA GLY A 122 9.35 10.15 -28.83
C GLY A 122 10.01 10.09 -30.21
N LEU A 123 9.52 9.20 -31.08
CA LEU A 123 9.99 9.11 -32.47
C LEU A 123 9.69 10.38 -33.26
N ALA A 124 8.50 10.95 -33.12
CA ALA A 124 8.13 12.20 -33.78
C ALA A 124 9.03 13.36 -33.31
N SER A 125 9.27 13.48 -32.00
CA SER A 125 10.17 14.48 -31.43
C SER A 125 11.62 14.31 -31.93
N ALA A 126 12.12 13.07 -31.94
CA ALA A 126 13.45 12.75 -32.47
C ALA A 126 13.55 13.08 -33.97
N PHE A 127 12.52 12.78 -34.75
CA PHE A 127 12.46 13.09 -36.18
C PHE A 127 12.45 14.60 -36.44
N VAL A 128 11.62 15.35 -35.72
CA VAL A 128 11.57 16.83 -35.82
C VAL A 128 12.91 17.44 -35.44
N THR A 129 13.53 16.94 -34.37
CA THR A 129 14.86 17.39 -33.92
C THR A 129 15.91 17.10 -34.98
N ALA A 130 15.93 15.89 -35.54
CA ALA A 130 16.85 15.51 -36.61
C ALA A 130 16.66 16.37 -37.86
N MET A 131 15.42 16.66 -38.25
CA MET A 131 15.09 17.56 -39.37
C MET A 131 15.56 18.98 -39.09
N LEU A 132 15.35 19.52 -37.89
CA LEU A 132 15.81 20.85 -37.51
C LEU A 132 17.34 20.94 -37.55
N VAL A 133 18.03 19.95 -36.99
CA VAL A 133 19.50 19.87 -36.98
C VAL A 133 20.02 19.75 -38.41
N SER A 134 19.41 18.89 -39.23
CA SER A 134 19.78 18.74 -40.64
C SER A 134 19.60 20.05 -41.41
N ALA A 135 18.45 20.71 -41.29
CA ALA A 135 18.17 21.98 -41.94
C ALA A 135 19.16 23.08 -41.50
N PHE A 136 19.45 23.17 -40.20
CA PHE A 136 20.45 24.10 -39.67
C PHE A 136 21.83 23.85 -40.28
N LEU A 137 22.27 22.59 -40.32
CA LEU A 137 23.55 22.21 -40.91
C LEU A 137 23.61 22.54 -42.40
N PHE A 138 22.53 22.30 -43.15
CA PHE A 138 22.44 22.66 -44.57
C PHE A 138 22.50 24.18 -44.80
N ILE A 139 21.77 24.96 -44.01
CA ILE A 139 21.80 26.43 -44.10
C ILE A 139 23.22 26.95 -43.81
N ARG A 140 23.86 26.45 -42.75
CA ARG A 140 25.23 26.84 -42.40
C ARG A 140 26.21 26.48 -43.51
N LEU A 141 26.13 25.28 -44.07
CA LEU A 141 26.96 24.86 -45.20
C LEU A 141 26.74 25.76 -46.43
N ALA A 142 25.48 26.07 -46.76
CA ALA A 142 25.16 26.94 -47.89
C ALA A 142 25.73 28.36 -47.73
N ILE A 143 25.75 28.89 -46.51
CA ILE A 143 26.37 30.18 -46.19
C ILE A 143 27.89 30.10 -46.39
N LEU A 144 28.56 29.09 -45.83
CA LEU A 144 30.03 28.92 -45.94
C LEU A 144 30.48 28.71 -47.39
N VAL A 145 29.76 27.88 -48.15
CA VAL A 145 30.06 27.65 -49.58
C VAL A 145 29.90 28.92 -50.41
N ARG A 146 28.95 29.80 -50.04
CA ARG A 146 28.76 31.07 -50.75
C ARG A 146 29.85 32.10 -50.43
N GLN A 147 30.40 32.06 -49.22
CA GLN A 147 31.45 33.00 -48.78
C GLN A 147 32.83 32.57 -49.27
N ASP A 148 33.22 31.31 -49.06
CA ASP A 148 34.59 30.83 -49.26
C ASP A 148 34.71 29.75 -50.35
N GLY A 149 33.62 29.46 -51.06
CA GLY A 149 33.62 28.51 -52.17
C GLY A 149 33.87 27.08 -51.70
N LYS A 150 34.91 26.45 -52.24
CA LYS A 150 35.26 25.04 -51.97
C LYS A 150 35.93 24.86 -50.61
N ASP A 151 36.69 25.86 -50.17
CA ASP A 151 37.45 25.77 -48.92
C ASP A 151 36.52 25.84 -47.70
N GLY A 152 35.44 26.63 -47.77
CA GLY A 152 34.41 26.68 -46.73
C GLY A 152 33.69 25.35 -46.50
N ALA A 153 33.57 24.49 -47.54
CA ALA A 153 32.99 23.16 -47.36
C ALA A 153 33.93 22.22 -46.59
N ALA A 154 35.24 22.34 -46.80
CA ALA A 154 36.24 21.54 -46.08
C ALA A 154 36.31 21.95 -44.61
N GLU A 155 36.27 23.26 -44.32
CA GLU A 155 36.25 23.80 -42.97
C GLU A 155 34.98 23.39 -42.20
N TRP A 156 33.81 23.45 -42.84
CA TRP A 156 32.57 22.95 -42.26
C TRP A 156 32.66 21.45 -41.89
N LEU A 157 33.30 20.64 -42.74
CA LEU A 157 33.43 19.20 -42.49
C LEU A 157 34.33 18.93 -41.28
N SER A 158 35.43 19.69 -41.11
CA SER A 158 36.27 19.59 -39.91
C SER A 158 35.52 20.01 -38.65
N ASP A 159 34.74 21.10 -38.71
CA ASP A 159 33.93 21.58 -37.59
C ASP A 159 32.91 20.53 -37.13
N VAL A 160 32.17 19.95 -38.09
CA VAL A 160 31.16 18.93 -37.78
C VAL A 160 31.81 17.67 -37.23
N LYS A 161 32.95 17.25 -37.79
CA LYS A 161 33.71 16.12 -37.29
C LYS A 161 34.17 16.36 -35.86
N GLU A 162 34.76 17.52 -35.58
CA GLU A 162 35.25 17.88 -34.24
C GLU A 162 34.09 17.91 -33.24
N TYR A 163 32.97 18.56 -33.59
CA TYR A 163 31.78 18.61 -32.75
C TYR A 163 31.22 17.21 -32.42
N ILE A 164 31.08 16.35 -33.43
CA ILE A 164 30.62 14.96 -33.23
C ILE A 164 31.60 14.21 -32.33
N THR A 165 32.90 14.27 -32.60
CA THR A 165 33.91 13.57 -31.79
C THR A 165 33.96 14.10 -30.35
N GLY A 166 33.77 15.40 -30.13
CA GLY A 166 33.73 16.02 -28.81
C GLY A 166 32.50 15.58 -28.00
N VAL A 167 31.33 15.50 -28.63
CA VAL A 167 30.10 15.02 -27.99
C VAL A 167 30.20 13.53 -27.63
N PHE A 168 30.75 12.70 -28.52
CA PHE A 168 30.95 11.27 -28.21
C PHE A 168 32.04 11.05 -27.15
N ALA A 169 33.11 11.84 -27.15
CA ALA A 169 34.18 11.77 -26.15
C ALA A 169 33.74 12.22 -24.74
N THR A 170 32.61 12.93 -24.61
CA THR A 170 32.04 13.35 -23.31
C THR A 170 31.03 12.35 -22.74
N LEU A 171 30.75 11.23 -23.42
CA LEU A 171 29.93 10.12 -22.89
C LEU A 171 30.63 9.08 -21.96
N PRO A 172 31.91 9.14 -21.54
CA PRO A 172 32.52 8.08 -20.73
C PRO A 172 31.96 7.99 -19.29
N TYR A 173 31.11 8.93 -18.87
CA TYR A 173 30.46 8.89 -17.57
C TYR A 173 29.40 7.79 -17.40
N LEU A 174 28.81 7.27 -18.49
CA LEU A 174 27.83 6.18 -18.37
C LEU A 174 28.48 4.79 -18.23
N SER A 175 29.69 4.60 -18.78
CA SER A 175 30.43 3.33 -18.69
C SER A 175 30.87 3.04 -17.24
N LYS A 176 31.34 4.06 -16.53
CA LYS A 176 31.93 3.88 -15.19
C LYS A 176 30.91 3.57 -14.08
N SER A 177 29.63 3.88 -14.29
CA SER A 177 28.56 3.57 -13.32
C SER A 177 28.04 2.14 -13.38
N ALA A 178 28.35 1.38 -14.45
CA ALA A 178 28.00 -0.04 -14.53
C ALA A 178 28.95 -0.92 -13.69
N GLU A 179 30.22 -0.51 -13.54
CA GLU A 179 31.23 -1.34 -12.87
C GLU A 179 31.16 -1.28 -11.34
N LYS A 180 30.60 -0.21 -10.76
CA LYS A 180 30.54 -0.05 -9.30
C LYS A 180 29.36 -0.77 -8.63
N ARG A 181 28.48 -1.44 -9.39
CA ARG A 181 27.34 -2.23 -8.84
C ARG A 181 27.59 -3.74 -8.78
N SER A 182 28.72 -4.25 -9.26
CA SER A 182 29.04 -5.69 -9.15
C SER A 182 29.86 -6.05 -7.90
N SER A 183 30.37 -5.08 -7.15
CA SER A 183 31.00 -5.33 -5.85
C SER A 183 29.96 -5.34 -4.73
N THR A 184 29.02 -6.28 -4.77
CA THR A 184 28.27 -6.68 -3.58
C THR A 184 29.26 -7.35 -2.63
N PRO A 185 29.55 -6.79 -1.45
CA PRO A 185 30.36 -7.47 -0.45
C PRO A 185 29.63 -8.76 -0.07
N SER A 186 30.31 -9.90 -0.21
CA SER A 186 29.84 -11.16 0.33
C SER A 186 29.54 -10.97 1.84
N PRO A 187 28.34 -11.33 2.33
CA PRO A 187 28.00 -11.19 3.74
C PRO A 187 28.94 -12.06 4.57
N GLN A 188 29.82 -11.39 5.31
CA GLN A 188 30.68 -12.02 6.30
C GLN A 188 29.81 -12.42 7.52
N PRO A 189 29.85 -13.69 7.97
CA PRO A 189 29.04 -14.19 9.07
C PRO A 189 29.68 -13.79 10.41
N ASP A 190 29.45 -12.57 10.85
CA ASP A 190 29.91 -12.12 12.17
C ASP A 190 28.87 -12.47 13.24
N ALA A 191 29.22 -13.55 13.94
CA ALA A 191 29.00 -13.84 15.35
C ALA A 191 28.02 -12.93 16.13
N TYR A 192 26.90 -13.56 16.49
CA TYR A 192 26.17 -13.45 17.75
C TYR A 192 27.01 -12.84 18.88
N ARG A 193 26.80 -11.56 19.16
CA ARG A 193 27.28 -10.90 20.39
C ARG A 193 26.08 -10.70 21.30
N GLU A 194 25.89 -11.65 22.20
CA GLU A 194 25.15 -11.49 23.44
C GLU A 194 25.57 -10.18 24.12
N THR A 195 24.61 -9.30 24.35
CA THR A 195 24.69 -8.31 25.44
C THR A 195 23.37 -8.30 26.17
N SER A 196 23.23 -9.29 27.05
CA SER A 196 22.43 -9.16 28.26
C SER A 196 23.02 -8.05 29.14
N ALA A 197 22.19 -7.10 29.59
CA ALA A 197 22.08 -6.67 30.99
C ALA A 197 21.45 -5.27 31.13
N LEU A 198 20.27 -5.27 31.78
CA LEU A 198 19.75 -4.31 32.76
C LEU A 198 20.00 -2.80 32.58
N LYS A 199 18.89 -2.04 32.55
CA LYS A 199 18.55 -1.15 33.69
C LYS A 199 17.08 -0.71 33.64
N PRO A 200 16.25 -0.97 34.68
CA PRO A 200 14.95 -0.34 34.84
C PRO A 200 15.08 0.87 35.77
N GLU A 201 14.64 2.06 35.34
CA GLU A 201 14.29 3.16 36.24
C GLU A 201 13.02 3.84 35.73
N HIS A 202 11.97 3.70 36.55
CA HIS A 202 10.78 4.56 36.61
C HIS A 202 11.20 5.90 37.27
N PRO A 203 10.65 7.06 36.88
CA PRO A 203 9.49 7.64 37.59
C PRO A 203 8.51 8.37 36.64
N THR A 204 7.19 8.12 36.74
CA THR A 204 6.18 9.06 37.27
C THR A 204 6.34 10.52 36.83
N GLU A 205 5.48 10.98 35.92
CA GLU A 205 4.92 12.33 36.02
C GLU A 205 3.51 12.39 35.41
N ASN A 206 2.56 12.78 36.26
CA ASN A 206 1.18 13.10 35.93
C ASN A 206 1.13 14.45 35.22
N VAL A 207 0.44 14.55 34.07
CA VAL A 207 -0.20 15.82 33.69
C VAL A 207 -1.60 15.52 33.17
N TYR A 208 -2.57 15.88 34.02
CA TYR A 208 -3.98 16.03 33.68
C TYR A 208 -4.12 17.02 32.52
N THR A 209 -4.69 16.58 31.39
CA THR A 209 -5.24 17.51 30.40
C THR A 209 -6.76 17.35 30.36
N VAL A 210 -7.41 18.25 31.08
CA VAL A 210 -8.85 18.50 31.06
C VAL A 210 -9.23 18.86 29.62
N SER A 211 -10.00 18.00 28.96
CA SER A 211 -10.63 18.34 27.68
C SER A 211 -11.93 19.11 27.95
N PRO A 212 -12.13 20.29 27.36
CA PRO A 212 -13.34 21.07 27.54
C PRO A 212 -14.51 20.41 26.81
N THR A 213 -15.61 20.26 27.55
CA THR A 213 -16.94 19.90 27.07
C THR A 213 -17.37 20.86 25.96
N LEU A 214 -17.40 20.37 24.72
CA LEU A 214 -17.95 21.10 23.58
C LEU A 214 -19.49 20.97 23.62
N SER A 215 -20.15 22.01 24.12
CA SER A 215 -21.61 22.19 24.01
C SER A 215 -22.02 22.26 22.54
N ALA A 216 -22.86 21.33 22.11
CA ALA A 216 -23.54 21.42 20.81
C ALA A 216 -24.71 22.41 20.87
N PRO A 217 -24.92 23.24 19.84
CA PRO A 217 -26.09 24.10 19.75
C PRO A 217 -27.35 23.28 19.44
N VAL A 218 -28.39 23.53 20.22
CA VAL A 218 -29.77 23.09 20.00
C VAL A 218 -30.25 23.66 18.67
N VAL A 219 -30.56 22.77 17.72
CA VAL A 219 -31.22 23.13 16.46
C VAL A 219 -32.71 23.26 16.75
N GLU A 220 -33.17 24.50 16.75
CA GLU A 220 -34.57 24.90 16.87
C GLU A 220 -35.29 24.57 15.55
N GLY A 221 -36.10 23.50 15.58
CA GLY A 221 -36.92 23.08 14.45
C GLY A 221 -38.09 24.05 14.26
N THR A 222 -38.06 24.80 13.16
CA THR A 222 -39.18 25.62 12.69
C THR A 222 -40.17 24.74 11.94
N ALA A 223 -41.43 24.84 12.37
CA ALA A 223 -42.59 24.22 11.76
C ALA A 223 -42.92 24.86 10.40
N TYR A 224 -43.24 24.03 9.41
CA TYR A 224 -44.15 24.33 8.30
C TYR A 224 -44.95 23.08 7.97
#